data_AF-M6ZRT1-F1
#
_entry.id   AF-M6ZRT1-F1
#
_cell.length_a   1.000
_cell.length_b   1.000
_cell.length_c   1.000
_cell.angle_alpha   90.00
_cell.angle_beta   90.00
_cell.angle_gamma   90.00
#
_symmetry.space_group_name_H-M   'P 1'
#
loop_
_entity.id
_entity.type
_entity.pdbx_description
1 polymer ?
#
loop_
_entity_poly.entity_id
_entity_poly.type
_entity_poly.pdbx_seq_one_letter_code
_entity_poly.pdbx_strand_id
1 'polypeptide(L)'
;MDLEGHPDTTIIGVLDRADQRDVLLWKKSSLSKYSPSVLKIHTSSPRREYNLRKFLSFSLPSRYTNSSLVFLPIRGNIQTRIRKWKESDSDGLVLAKAALDRLLSEDFFNSDELEYQEIRKFLKDSMDESVYQIFPLSLNPTAPGQGAIAAEVRTEDNWVLDRIRTLSKSEVVLAVEEERKILKRFGGGCHQKIGVSILQKAYGKILYQRGLSDSGEVLEVEEQFSEIFAPPADSVSKVYPVPGEAVKQKRTPLDSSNGLIFSEDGQNNKTIFPTELILKDWLVTRGNAFPNLSPALEHTGLIWTSGLKTWFQLAQRDIWVHGSLDALGEDELPKHSIFGKPLDFIKCTHLGSTEIASGLGRVLTYQTQAMEDHPDLSEKTHFFWMSASQFDKALSIFPQICNGFHACGPGITYSHIRKVLGESANLSIFIRYESWLASLGLEEFKGKKLETKQRRIRLNARLRNLASSESLNSKKLIQPIFIVEGLKEKKKWILFLGFLEIRSLLFLSR
;
A
#
# COMPACT_ATOMS: atom_id res chain seq x y z
N MET A 1 8.11 -22.68 -10.28
CA MET A 1 8.86 -22.25 -9.08
C MET A 1 9.85 -23.35 -8.70
N ASP A 2 11.12 -23.23 -9.10
CA ASP A 2 12.11 -24.26 -8.79
C ASP A 2 12.71 -24.06 -7.39
N LEU A 3 12.71 -25.12 -6.59
CA LEU A 3 13.48 -25.23 -5.37
C LEU A 3 14.86 -25.77 -5.73
N GLU A 4 15.88 -24.92 -5.59
CA GLU A 4 17.26 -25.35 -5.79
C GLU A 4 17.57 -26.53 -4.86
N GLY A 5 17.92 -27.67 -5.45
CA GLY A 5 18.26 -28.90 -4.72
C GLY A 5 17.13 -29.90 -4.51
N HIS A 6 15.93 -29.65 -5.04
CA HIS A 6 14.78 -30.58 -4.95
C HIS A 6 14.17 -30.87 -6.33
N PRO A 7 14.83 -31.67 -7.19
CA PRO A 7 14.36 -31.95 -8.55
C PRO A 7 13.07 -32.79 -8.59
N ASP A 8 12.81 -33.57 -7.54
CA ASP A 8 11.66 -34.47 -7.45
C ASP A 8 10.43 -33.78 -6.84
N THR A 9 10.47 -32.47 -6.65
CA THR A 9 9.35 -31.69 -6.12
C THR A 9 9.06 -30.45 -6.96
N THR A 10 7.82 -29.97 -6.89
CA THR A 10 7.36 -28.73 -7.50
C THR A 10 6.59 -27.90 -6.48
N ILE A 11 6.72 -26.57 -6.57
CA ILE A 11 5.90 -25.66 -5.78
C ILE A 11 4.62 -25.33 -6.54
N ILE A 12 3.49 -25.42 -5.87
CA ILE A 12 2.20 -24.93 -6.35
C ILE A 12 1.74 -23.84 -5.38
N GLY A 13 1.44 -22.63 -5.88
CA GLY A 13 0.84 -21.57 -5.04
C GLY A 13 -0.61 -21.94 -4.76
N VAL A 14 -1.04 -21.92 -3.51
CA VAL A 14 -2.24 -22.71 -3.10
C VAL A 14 -3.44 -21.85 -2.76
N LEU A 15 -3.25 -20.61 -2.32
CA LEU A 15 -4.35 -19.81 -1.77
C LEU A 15 -4.31 -18.38 -2.29
N ASP A 16 -5.41 -17.67 -2.11
CA ASP A 16 -5.44 -16.23 -2.29
C ASP A 16 -4.35 -15.57 -1.45
N ARG A 17 -3.68 -14.57 -2.04
CA ARG A 17 -2.57 -13.89 -1.38
C ARG A 17 -3.13 -12.97 -0.30
N ALA A 18 -2.72 -13.19 0.94
CA ALA A 18 -3.02 -12.28 2.03
C ALA A 18 -2.32 -10.92 1.82
N ASP A 19 -2.74 -9.91 2.59
CA ASP A 19 -2.16 -8.56 2.50
C ASP A 19 -0.63 -8.62 2.60
N GLN A 20 0.03 -8.17 1.53
CA GLN A 20 1.47 -8.25 1.43
C GLN A 20 2.16 -7.34 2.45
N ARG A 21 1.51 -6.25 2.87
CA ARG A 21 2.15 -5.12 3.58
C ARG A 21 2.75 -5.54 4.93
N ASP A 22 3.79 -4.81 5.31
CA ASP A 22 4.28 -4.84 6.69
C ASP A 22 3.45 -3.88 7.56
N VAL A 23 3.34 -4.20 8.85
CA VAL A 23 2.73 -3.37 9.87
C VAL A 23 3.74 -3.05 10.97
N LEU A 24 3.82 -1.79 11.36
CA LEU A 24 4.45 -1.33 12.58
C LEU A 24 3.41 -1.31 13.69
N LEU A 25 3.66 -2.05 14.76
CA LEU A 25 2.97 -1.91 16.04
C LEU A 25 3.76 -0.93 16.90
N TRP A 26 3.06 -0.06 17.62
CA TRP A 26 3.64 0.96 18.48
C TRP A 26 2.91 0.99 19.82
N LYS A 27 3.65 1.03 20.93
CA LYS A 27 3.03 0.99 22.26
C LYS A 27 2.30 2.29 22.52
N LYS A 28 1.04 2.23 23.00
CA LYS A 28 0.34 3.44 23.46
C LYS A 28 1.11 4.15 24.58
N SER A 29 1.76 3.39 25.47
CA SER A 29 2.64 3.94 26.51
C SER A 29 3.86 4.70 25.97
N SER A 30 4.23 4.51 24.70
CA SER A 30 5.31 5.25 24.05
C SER A 30 4.81 6.51 23.32
N LEU A 31 3.50 6.73 23.21
CA LEU A 31 2.93 7.95 22.62
C LEU A 31 3.11 9.17 23.52
N SER A 32 3.16 8.98 24.84
CA SER A 32 3.38 10.06 25.82
C SER A 32 4.81 10.62 25.79
N LYS A 33 5.76 9.91 25.15
CA LYS A 33 7.14 10.38 24.98
C LYS A 33 7.16 11.53 23.98
N TYR A 34 7.28 12.75 24.50
CA TYR A 34 7.47 13.93 23.66
C TYR A 34 8.92 14.00 23.16
N SER A 35 9.13 14.01 21.84
CA SER A 35 10.43 14.25 21.21
C SER A 35 11.61 13.42 21.75
N PRO A 36 11.51 12.07 21.82
CA PRO A 36 12.64 11.24 22.24
C PRO A 36 13.84 11.40 21.30
N SER A 37 15.07 11.38 21.83
CA SER A 37 16.28 11.47 21.01
C SER A 37 16.52 10.21 20.15
N VAL A 38 16.02 9.06 20.61
CA VAL A 38 16.18 7.75 19.97
C VAL A 38 14.84 7.02 19.96
N LEU A 39 14.47 6.46 18.81
CA LEU A 39 13.40 5.48 18.67
C LEU A 39 13.97 4.09 18.46
N LYS A 40 13.49 3.14 19.24
CA LYS A 40 13.93 1.74 19.24
C LYS A 40 12.88 0.87 18.56
N ILE A 41 13.21 0.31 17.40
CA ILE A 41 12.28 -0.49 16.60
C ILE A 41 12.77 -1.93 16.47
N HIS A 42 11.94 -2.89 16.85
CA HIS A 42 12.24 -4.31 16.71
C HIS A 42 12.00 -4.83 15.28
N THR A 43 13.07 -5.34 14.66
CA THR A 43 13.04 -6.10 13.41
C THR A 43 14.39 -6.80 13.21
N SER A 44 14.39 -8.02 12.66
CA SER A 44 15.61 -8.71 12.21
C SER A 44 15.78 -8.69 10.69
N SER A 45 14.93 -7.97 9.96
CA SER A 45 14.97 -7.93 8.50
C SER A 45 15.80 -6.74 8.02
N PRO A 46 16.92 -6.98 7.30
CA PRO A 46 17.73 -5.92 6.71
C PRO A 46 16.95 -5.06 5.71
N ARG A 47 16.03 -5.67 4.94
CA ARG A 47 15.07 -4.97 4.05
C ARG A 47 14.24 -3.94 4.81
N ARG A 48 13.58 -4.37 5.90
CA ARG A 48 12.74 -3.47 6.71
C ARG A 48 13.58 -2.35 7.29
N GLU A 49 14.71 -2.67 7.91
CA GLU A 49 15.60 -1.67 8.47
C GLU A 49 16.02 -0.63 7.41
N TYR A 50 16.48 -1.08 6.25
CA TYR A 50 16.92 -0.18 5.19
C TYR A 50 15.80 0.75 4.70
N ASN A 51 14.62 0.20 4.41
CA ASN A 51 13.48 1.00 3.94
C ASN A 51 12.97 1.95 5.02
N LEU A 52 12.77 1.48 6.26
CA LEU A 52 12.24 2.30 7.35
C LEU A 52 13.17 3.47 7.68
N ARG A 53 14.50 3.29 7.59
CA ARG A 53 15.46 4.39 7.75
C ARG A 53 15.21 5.56 6.78
N LYS A 54 14.63 5.29 5.61
CA LYS A 54 14.36 6.32 4.61
C LYS A 54 13.10 7.11 4.87
N PHE A 55 12.08 6.54 5.53
CA PHE A 55 10.77 7.20 5.59
C PHE A 55 10.09 7.29 6.96
N LEU A 56 10.49 6.48 7.93
CA LEU A 56 9.73 6.36 9.18
C LEU A 56 9.66 7.68 9.95
N SER A 57 10.74 8.47 9.94
CA SER A 57 10.79 9.77 10.65
C SER A 57 9.79 10.81 10.13
N PHE A 58 9.34 10.70 8.88
CA PHE A 58 8.35 11.62 8.30
C PHE A 58 6.97 10.99 8.07
N SER A 59 6.82 9.68 8.29
CA SER A 59 5.50 9.03 8.36
C SER A 59 4.91 9.01 9.77
N LEU A 60 5.75 9.16 10.80
CA LEU A 60 5.35 9.29 12.20
C LEU A 60 4.97 10.74 12.54
N PRO A 61 4.15 10.97 13.59
CA PRO A 61 3.84 12.30 14.09
C PRO A 61 5.08 13.19 14.26
N SER A 62 4.94 14.49 13.98
CA SER A 62 6.04 15.45 13.87
C SER A 62 6.93 15.52 15.11
N ARG A 63 6.39 15.22 16.29
CA ARG A 63 7.16 15.07 17.54
C ARG A 63 8.29 14.05 17.45
N TYR A 64 8.27 13.11 16.50
CA TYR A 64 9.30 12.09 16.30
C TYR A 64 10.29 12.40 15.16
N THR A 65 10.11 13.51 14.44
CA THR A 65 10.87 13.81 13.21
C THR A 65 12.37 13.88 13.43
N ASN A 66 12.79 14.38 14.61
CA ASN A 66 14.19 14.59 14.96
C ASN A 66 14.80 13.40 15.72
N SER A 67 14.04 12.33 15.93
CA SER A 67 14.52 11.15 16.63
C SER A 67 15.40 10.29 15.72
N SER A 68 16.54 9.84 16.24
CA SER A 68 17.36 8.84 15.57
C SER A 68 16.72 7.46 15.63
N LEU A 69 16.89 6.62 14.59
CA LEU A 69 16.33 5.27 14.53
C LEU A 69 17.38 4.21 14.88
N VAL A 70 17.10 3.43 15.92
CA VAL A 70 17.86 2.24 16.31
C VAL A 70 17.00 1.00 16.09
N PHE A 71 17.52 0.04 15.33
CA PHE A 71 16.84 -1.23 15.08
C PHE A 71 17.41 -2.32 15.96
N LEU A 72 16.53 -3.03 16.65
CA LEU A 72 16.88 -4.08 17.59
C LEU A 72 16.47 -5.44 17.02
N PRO A 73 17.38 -6.43 16.96
CA PRO A 73 17.05 -7.75 16.43
C PRO A 73 15.99 -8.42 17.30
N ILE A 74 15.07 -9.14 16.65
CA ILE A 74 14.07 -9.95 17.33
C ILE A 74 13.80 -11.26 16.56
N ARG A 75 13.76 -12.37 17.28
CA ARG A 75 13.55 -13.72 16.73
C ARG A 75 12.54 -14.51 17.57
N GLY A 76 11.96 -15.53 16.95
CA GLY A 76 10.90 -16.39 17.48
C GLY A 76 9.64 -16.35 16.61
N ASN A 77 8.60 -17.05 17.04
CA ASN A 77 7.27 -16.96 16.43
C ASN A 77 6.61 -15.61 16.76
N ILE A 78 5.48 -15.29 16.11
CA ILE A 78 4.83 -13.97 16.21
C ILE A 78 4.49 -13.60 17.66
N GLN A 79 3.86 -14.50 18.40
CA GLN A 79 3.52 -14.35 19.81
C GLN A 79 4.74 -14.06 20.70
N THR A 80 5.85 -14.78 20.45
CA THR A 80 7.09 -14.58 21.20
C THR A 80 7.71 -13.22 20.89
N ARG A 81 7.65 -12.77 19.64
CA ARG A 81 8.14 -11.44 19.23
C ARG A 81 7.31 -10.33 19.88
N ILE A 82 5.98 -10.45 19.88
CA ILE A 82 5.10 -9.48 20.52
C ILE A 82 5.37 -9.42 22.02
N ARG A 83 5.50 -10.56 22.70
CA ARG A 83 5.82 -10.62 24.14
C ARG A 83 7.15 -9.91 24.46
N LYS A 84 8.23 -10.29 23.76
CA LYS A 84 9.55 -9.66 23.91
C LYS A 84 9.50 -8.16 23.66
N TRP A 85 8.76 -7.72 22.63
CA TRP A 85 8.58 -6.30 22.36
C TRP A 85 7.85 -5.60 23.51
N LYS A 86 6.72 -6.13 23.98
CA LYS A 86 5.95 -5.58 25.12
C LYS A 86 6.82 -5.43 26.37
N GLU A 87 7.62 -6.44 26.69
CA GLU A 87 8.51 -6.48 27.87
C GLU A 87 9.79 -5.61 27.72
N SER A 88 10.18 -5.27 26.50
CA SER A 88 11.37 -4.44 26.23
C SER A 88 11.10 -2.93 26.35
N ASP A 89 12.17 -2.13 26.28
CA ASP A 89 12.07 -0.66 26.18
C ASP A 89 11.85 -0.14 24.74
N SER A 90 11.65 -1.06 23.78
CA SER A 90 11.41 -0.73 22.36
C SER A 90 10.05 -0.07 22.16
N ASP A 91 10.03 0.99 21.33
CA ASP A 91 8.82 1.76 21.02
C ASP A 91 7.91 1.02 20.04
N GLY A 92 8.48 0.30 19.07
CA GLY A 92 7.72 -0.38 18.03
C GLY A 92 8.28 -1.71 17.53
N LEU A 93 7.42 -2.50 16.89
CA LEU A 93 7.73 -3.82 16.34
C LEU A 93 7.18 -3.93 14.92
N VAL A 94 8.00 -4.41 13.98
CA VAL A 94 7.56 -4.59 12.58
C VAL A 94 7.29 -6.06 12.27
N LEU A 95 6.08 -6.34 11.80
CA LEU A 95 5.60 -7.68 11.41
C LEU A 95 5.01 -7.66 9.99
N ALA A 96 4.85 -8.84 9.40
CA ALA A 96 4.03 -8.96 8.20
C ALA A 96 2.56 -8.91 8.61
N LYS A 97 1.74 -8.08 7.96
CA LYS A 97 0.33 -7.94 8.31
C LYS A 97 -0.42 -9.27 8.14
N ALA A 98 -0.15 -9.99 7.05
CA ALA A 98 -0.69 -11.33 6.80
C ALA A 98 -0.50 -12.32 7.96
N ALA A 99 0.57 -12.20 8.75
CA ALA A 99 0.79 -13.07 9.90
C ALA A 99 -0.18 -12.78 11.05
N LEU A 100 -0.50 -11.51 11.28
CA LEU A 100 -1.50 -11.12 12.27
C LEU A 100 -2.92 -11.43 11.79
N ASP A 101 -3.23 -11.13 10.54
CA ASP A 101 -4.55 -11.40 9.96
C ASP A 101 -4.92 -12.89 10.08
N ARG A 102 -3.99 -13.79 9.73
CA ARG A 102 -4.20 -15.24 9.83
C ARG A 102 -4.42 -15.71 11.27
N LEU A 103 -3.59 -15.24 12.20
CA LEU A 103 -3.69 -15.63 13.61
C LEU A 103 -4.94 -15.07 14.29
N LEU A 104 -5.49 -13.96 13.78
CA LEU A 104 -6.73 -13.36 14.26
C LEU A 104 -7.96 -13.90 13.55
N SER A 105 -7.79 -14.67 12.46
CA SER A 105 -8.89 -15.27 11.72
C SER A 105 -9.64 -16.28 12.59
N GLU A 106 -10.96 -16.31 12.39
CA GLU A 106 -11.84 -17.31 12.96
C GLU A 106 -12.43 -18.23 11.85
N ASP A 107 -12.04 -18.01 10.59
CA ASP A 107 -12.61 -18.65 9.40
C ASP A 107 -11.92 -19.98 9.05
N PHE A 108 -11.90 -20.93 10.00
CA PHE A 108 -11.39 -22.28 9.76
C PHE A 108 -11.98 -23.31 10.73
N PHE A 109 -12.00 -24.59 10.32
CA PHE A 109 -12.73 -25.69 10.99
C PHE A 109 -12.43 -25.86 12.49
N ASN A 110 -11.20 -25.59 12.92
CA ASN A 110 -10.76 -25.76 14.31
C ASN A 110 -10.59 -24.43 15.05
N SER A 111 -11.20 -23.35 14.55
CA SER A 111 -11.06 -22.01 15.15
C SER A 111 -11.37 -21.99 16.65
N ASP A 112 -12.31 -22.81 17.10
CA ASP A 112 -12.76 -22.85 18.49
C ASP A 112 -11.85 -23.68 19.42
N GLU A 113 -10.76 -24.28 18.95
CA GLU A 113 -9.80 -24.93 19.85
C GLU A 113 -9.17 -23.92 20.82
N LEU A 114 -8.97 -24.34 22.07
CA LEU A 114 -8.50 -23.46 23.15
C LEU A 114 -7.19 -22.75 22.81
N GLU A 115 -6.24 -23.44 22.16
CA GLU A 115 -4.96 -22.85 21.75
C GLU A 115 -5.15 -21.62 20.85
N TYR A 116 -6.06 -21.69 19.87
CA TYR A 116 -6.31 -20.55 18.97
C TYR A 116 -7.07 -19.43 19.65
N GLN A 117 -8.02 -19.75 20.53
CA GLN A 117 -8.71 -18.76 21.32
C GLN A 117 -7.74 -17.97 22.22
N GLU A 118 -6.81 -18.66 22.88
CA GLU A 118 -5.79 -18.03 23.73
C GLU A 118 -4.84 -17.14 22.93
N ILE A 119 -4.38 -17.61 21.76
CA ILE A 119 -3.53 -16.81 20.87
C ILE A 119 -4.30 -15.58 20.37
N ARG A 120 -5.54 -15.74 19.91
CA ARG A 120 -6.36 -14.62 19.45
C ARG A 120 -6.60 -13.60 20.55
N LYS A 121 -6.92 -14.05 21.76
CA LYS A 121 -7.08 -13.19 22.92
C LYS A 121 -5.80 -12.40 23.20
N PHE A 122 -4.66 -13.07 23.30
CA PHE A 122 -3.37 -12.41 23.50
C PHE A 122 -3.05 -11.36 22.42
N LEU A 123 -3.36 -11.67 21.15
CA LEU A 123 -3.14 -10.74 20.04
C LEU A 123 -4.11 -9.55 20.10
N LYS A 124 -5.41 -9.77 20.36
CA LYS A 124 -6.41 -8.71 20.51
C LYS A 124 -6.02 -7.75 21.64
N ASP A 125 -5.69 -8.27 22.83
CA ASP A 125 -5.21 -7.48 23.97
C ASP A 125 -3.95 -6.67 23.59
N SER A 126 -3.01 -7.29 22.87
CA SER A 126 -1.80 -6.61 22.42
C SER A 126 -2.09 -5.51 21.40
N MET A 127 -3.07 -5.67 20.52
CA MET A 127 -3.48 -4.63 19.57
C MET A 127 -4.20 -3.48 20.28
N ASP A 128 -4.99 -3.76 21.31
CA ASP A 128 -5.70 -2.73 22.08
C ASP A 128 -4.76 -1.83 22.89
N GLU A 129 -3.61 -2.36 23.31
CA GLU A 129 -2.53 -1.60 23.95
C GLU A 129 -1.62 -0.86 22.94
N SER A 130 -1.90 -0.98 21.65
CA SER A 130 -1.05 -0.47 20.57
C SER A 130 -1.78 0.51 19.66
N VAL A 131 -1.01 1.35 18.98
CA VAL A 131 -1.40 1.97 17.70
C VAL A 131 -0.54 1.38 16.61
N TYR A 132 -0.94 1.51 15.34
CA TYR A 132 -0.22 0.86 14.25
C TYR A 132 -0.15 1.69 12.97
N GLN A 133 0.85 1.40 12.13
CA GLN A 133 0.94 1.89 10.76
C GLN A 133 1.10 0.70 9.81
N ILE A 134 0.21 0.59 8.83
CA ILE A 134 0.32 -0.37 7.73
C ILE A 134 1.04 0.33 6.58
N PHE A 135 2.24 -0.15 6.27
CA PHE A 135 3.11 0.54 5.34
C PHE A 135 2.69 0.31 3.88
N PRO A 136 2.69 1.37 3.04
CA PRO A 136 2.40 1.24 1.62
C PRO A 136 3.57 0.55 0.90
N LEU A 137 3.25 -0.22 -0.14
CA LEU A 137 4.24 -1.02 -0.86
C LEU A 137 5.22 -0.15 -1.66
N SER A 138 4.83 1.07 -2.05
CA SER A 138 5.73 2.04 -2.67
C SER A 138 6.88 2.50 -1.77
N LEU A 139 6.69 2.50 -0.44
CA LEU A 139 7.73 2.87 0.54
C LEU A 139 8.45 1.66 1.13
N ASN A 140 7.71 0.58 1.37
CA ASN A 140 8.24 -0.61 2.01
C ASN A 140 7.77 -1.87 1.28
N PRO A 141 8.26 -2.11 0.05
CA PRO A 141 7.99 -3.36 -0.64
C PRO A 141 8.55 -4.53 0.16
N THR A 142 7.93 -5.68 -0.04
CA THR A 142 7.98 -6.81 0.88
C THR A 142 9.06 -7.80 0.45
N ALA A 143 9.28 -8.85 1.24
CA ALA A 143 10.04 -9.97 0.74
C ALA A 143 9.22 -10.68 -0.36
N PRO A 144 9.84 -11.16 -1.46
CA PRO A 144 9.13 -11.90 -2.50
C PRO A 144 8.28 -13.04 -1.91
N GLY A 145 7.02 -13.10 -2.31
CA GLY A 145 6.06 -14.08 -1.81
C GLY A 145 5.45 -13.76 -0.44
N GLN A 146 5.74 -12.62 0.18
CA GLN A 146 5.08 -12.26 1.45
C GLN A 146 3.55 -12.24 1.27
N GLY A 147 2.85 -12.90 2.18
CA GLY A 147 1.39 -13.09 2.14
C GLY A 147 0.93 -14.29 1.30
N ALA A 148 1.77 -14.88 0.46
CA ALA A 148 1.41 -16.10 -0.28
C ALA A 148 1.60 -17.36 0.59
N ILE A 149 0.82 -18.40 0.31
CA ILE A 149 1.03 -19.76 0.82
C ILE A 149 1.27 -20.66 -0.39
N ALA A 150 2.29 -21.51 -0.27
CA ALA A 150 2.69 -22.44 -1.30
C ALA A 150 2.87 -23.83 -0.70
N ALA A 151 2.51 -24.85 -1.47
CA ALA A 151 2.75 -26.25 -1.13
C ALA A 151 3.88 -26.78 -2.01
N GLU A 152 4.77 -27.54 -1.39
CA GLU A 152 5.75 -28.36 -2.10
C GLU A 152 5.20 -29.77 -2.22
N VAL A 153 5.16 -30.28 -3.46
CA VAL A 153 4.57 -31.58 -3.79
C VAL A 153 5.56 -32.36 -4.64
N ARG A 154 5.63 -33.68 -4.42
CA ARG A 154 6.42 -34.58 -5.28
C ARG A 154 5.94 -34.52 -6.73
N THR A 155 6.86 -34.48 -7.68
CA THR A 155 6.56 -34.35 -9.11
C THR A 155 5.80 -35.55 -9.68
N GLU A 156 5.99 -36.73 -9.12
CA GLU A 156 5.37 -37.98 -9.54
C GLU A 156 4.07 -38.30 -8.81
N ASP A 157 3.69 -37.53 -7.79
CA ASP A 157 2.47 -37.75 -7.01
C ASP A 157 1.26 -37.07 -7.67
N ASN A 158 0.86 -37.61 -8.83
CA ASN A 158 -0.23 -37.08 -9.65
C ASN A 158 -1.53 -36.88 -8.87
N TRP A 159 -1.82 -37.77 -7.91
CA TRP A 159 -3.04 -37.64 -7.11
C TRP A 159 -3.01 -36.40 -6.20
N VAL A 160 -1.89 -36.09 -5.55
CA VAL A 160 -1.76 -34.85 -4.77
C VAL A 160 -1.75 -33.64 -5.70
N LEU A 161 -1.01 -33.71 -6.81
CA LEU A 161 -0.92 -32.61 -7.78
C LEU A 161 -2.30 -32.21 -8.31
N ASP A 162 -3.14 -33.17 -8.68
CA ASP A 162 -4.49 -32.91 -9.19
C ASP A 162 -5.38 -32.21 -8.16
N ARG A 163 -5.17 -32.47 -6.86
CA ARG A 163 -5.94 -31.82 -5.78
C ARG A 163 -5.41 -30.44 -5.44
N ILE A 164 -4.09 -30.27 -5.33
CA ILE A 164 -3.51 -28.97 -4.96
C ILE A 164 -3.64 -27.97 -6.12
N ARG A 165 -3.56 -28.42 -7.38
CA ARG A 165 -3.80 -27.57 -8.56
C ARG A 165 -5.17 -26.90 -8.54
N THR A 166 -6.21 -27.58 -8.03
CA THR A 166 -7.56 -26.96 -7.94
C THR A 166 -7.66 -25.81 -6.95
N LEU A 167 -6.74 -25.75 -5.98
CA LEU A 167 -6.67 -24.63 -5.04
C LEU A 167 -5.84 -23.46 -5.62
N SER A 168 -5.01 -23.77 -6.62
CA SER A 168 -3.97 -22.86 -7.09
C SER A 168 -4.51 -21.60 -7.74
N LYS A 169 -3.96 -20.46 -7.33
CA LYS A 169 -4.23 -19.14 -7.89
C LYS A 169 -3.10 -18.76 -8.82
N SER A 170 -3.36 -18.88 -10.13
CA SER A 170 -2.36 -18.66 -11.19
C SER A 170 -1.74 -17.26 -11.13
N GLU A 171 -2.56 -16.24 -10.86
CA GLU A 171 -2.19 -14.85 -10.71
C GLU A 171 -1.26 -14.61 -9.52
N VAL A 172 -1.46 -15.35 -8.41
CA VAL A 172 -0.57 -15.30 -7.24
C VAL A 172 0.75 -15.96 -7.57
N VAL A 173 0.73 -17.14 -8.22
CA VAL A 173 1.94 -17.85 -8.65
C VAL A 173 2.79 -16.98 -9.56
N LEU A 174 2.20 -16.40 -10.60
CA LEU A 174 2.90 -15.55 -11.56
C LEU A 174 3.54 -14.32 -10.90
N ALA A 175 2.79 -13.63 -10.02
CA ALA A 175 3.32 -12.49 -9.29
C ALA A 175 4.50 -12.88 -8.39
N VAL A 176 4.39 -13.97 -7.64
CA VAL A 176 5.46 -14.44 -6.74
C VAL A 176 6.68 -14.92 -7.52
N GLU A 177 6.50 -15.61 -8.65
CA GLU A 177 7.60 -16.03 -9.51
C GLU A 177 8.35 -14.83 -10.08
N GLU A 178 7.63 -13.79 -10.52
CA GLU A 178 8.24 -12.58 -11.03
C GLU A 178 8.99 -11.82 -9.93
N GLU A 179 8.41 -11.66 -8.73
CA GLU A 179 9.10 -11.06 -7.58
C GLU A 179 10.40 -11.81 -7.24
N ARG A 180 10.36 -13.14 -7.23
CA ARG A 180 11.53 -13.99 -6.96
C ARG A 180 12.57 -13.88 -8.07
N LYS A 181 12.14 -13.85 -9.33
CA LYS A 181 13.03 -13.70 -10.50
C LYS A 181 13.75 -12.36 -10.46
N ILE A 182 13.07 -11.28 -10.06
CA ILE A 182 13.68 -9.97 -9.85
C ILE A 182 14.71 -10.04 -8.74
N LEU A 183 14.36 -10.58 -7.55
CA LEU A 183 15.31 -10.67 -6.43
C LEU A 183 16.53 -11.57 -6.75
N LYS A 184 16.33 -12.66 -7.52
CA LYS A 184 17.42 -13.58 -7.91
C LYS A 184 18.53 -12.88 -8.70
N ARG A 185 18.21 -11.82 -9.45
CA ARG A 185 19.22 -11.00 -10.19
C ARG A 185 20.24 -10.34 -9.26
N PHE A 186 19.90 -10.16 -7.98
CA PHE A 186 20.75 -9.53 -6.97
C PHE A 186 21.40 -10.55 -6.03
N GLY A 187 21.40 -11.85 -6.39
CA GLY A 187 21.95 -12.93 -5.57
C GLY A 187 20.92 -13.66 -4.72
N GLY A 188 19.67 -13.19 -4.67
CA GLY A 188 18.62 -13.80 -3.85
C GLY A 188 18.91 -13.68 -2.35
N GLY A 189 17.94 -14.01 -1.49
CA GLY A 189 18.20 -14.14 -0.05
C GLY A 189 17.16 -13.47 0.84
N CYS A 190 16.85 -14.07 1.99
CA CYS A 190 16.10 -13.39 3.05
C CYS A 190 16.93 -12.32 3.80
N HIS A 191 18.26 -12.37 3.65
CA HIS A 191 19.20 -11.41 4.24
C HIS A 191 19.45 -10.17 3.36
N GLN A 192 18.89 -10.15 2.14
CA GLN A 192 18.96 -9.00 1.24
C GLN A 192 18.28 -7.77 1.84
N LYS A 193 18.81 -6.59 1.54
CA LYS A 193 18.17 -5.30 1.86
C LYS A 193 17.18 -4.86 0.79
N ILE A 194 16.69 -5.80 -0.02
CA ILE A 194 15.84 -5.55 -1.19
C ILE A 194 14.43 -6.08 -0.91
N GLY A 195 13.43 -5.23 -1.15
CA GLY A 195 12.04 -5.60 -1.24
C GLY A 195 11.54 -5.53 -2.67
N VAL A 196 10.67 -6.47 -3.03
CA VAL A 196 10.00 -6.54 -4.33
C VAL A 196 8.56 -6.93 -4.09
N SER A 197 7.63 -6.15 -4.62
CA SER A 197 6.20 -6.43 -4.55
C SER A 197 5.55 -6.17 -5.90
N ILE A 198 4.74 -7.13 -6.33
CA ILE A 198 3.93 -7.01 -7.54
C ILE A 198 2.46 -6.97 -7.16
N LEU A 199 1.76 -5.99 -7.72
CA LEU A 199 0.32 -5.87 -7.63
C LEU A 199 -0.28 -6.05 -9.01
N GLN A 200 -1.20 -7.01 -9.12
CA GLN A 200 -2.06 -7.15 -10.28
C GLN A 200 -3.35 -6.36 -10.02
N LYS A 201 -3.66 -5.40 -10.88
CA LYS A 201 -4.89 -4.59 -10.85
C LYS A 201 -5.66 -4.74 -12.15
N ALA A 202 -6.94 -4.36 -12.14
CA ALA A 202 -7.77 -4.36 -13.35
C ALA A 202 -7.20 -3.45 -14.46
N TYR A 203 -6.43 -2.43 -14.08
CA TYR A 203 -5.79 -1.47 -14.98
C TYR A 203 -4.30 -1.76 -15.23
N GLY A 204 -3.85 -2.98 -14.94
CA GLY A 204 -2.50 -3.43 -15.23
C GLY A 204 -1.69 -3.83 -14.00
N LYS A 205 -0.40 -4.09 -14.24
CA LYS A 205 0.54 -4.57 -13.23
C LYS A 205 1.37 -3.43 -12.66
N ILE A 206 1.67 -3.48 -11.38
CA ILE A 206 2.51 -2.49 -10.69
C ILE A 206 3.67 -3.22 -10.01
N LEU A 207 4.89 -2.75 -10.25
CA LEU A 207 6.10 -3.22 -9.61
C LEU A 207 6.63 -2.15 -8.65
N TYR A 208 6.79 -2.53 -7.39
CA TYR A 208 7.57 -1.78 -6.41
C TYR A 208 8.83 -2.54 -6.05
N GLN A 209 9.98 -1.89 -6.23
CA GLN A 209 11.26 -2.41 -5.78
C GLN A 209 12.06 -1.31 -5.08
N ARG A 210 12.47 -1.60 -3.85
CA ARG A 210 13.26 -0.68 -3.00
C ARG A 210 14.32 -1.47 -2.27
N GLY A 211 15.51 -0.89 -2.13
CA GLY A 211 16.56 -1.54 -1.37
C GLY A 211 17.97 -1.07 -1.66
N LEU A 212 18.92 -1.81 -1.09
CA LEU A 212 20.34 -1.71 -1.39
C LEU A 212 20.83 -3.09 -1.79
N SER A 213 21.42 -3.22 -2.97
CA SER A 213 22.07 -4.47 -3.37
C SER A 213 23.42 -4.65 -2.67
N ASP A 214 23.95 -5.87 -2.67
CA ASP A 214 25.27 -6.16 -2.10
C ASP A 214 26.40 -5.42 -2.85
N SER A 215 26.18 -5.04 -4.11
CA SER A 215 27.09 -4.19 -4.89
C SER A 215 27.04 -2.70 -4.52
N GLY A 216 26.15 -2.30 -3.60
CA GLY A 216 25.94 -0.91 -3.20
C GLY A 216 24.97 -0.11 -4.07
N GLU A 217 24.31 -0.76 -5.04
CA GLU A 217 23.28 -0.12 -5.87
C GLU A 217 22.02 0.20 -5.05
N VAL A 218 21.59 1.46 -5.10
CA VAL A 218 20.33 1.91 -4.48
C VAL A 218 19.19 1.70 -5.46
N LEU A 219 18.19 0.92 -5.05
CA LEU A 219 17.03 0.59 -5.87
C LEU A 219 15.83 1.45 -5.43
N GLU A 220 15.25 2.18 -6.38
CA GLU A 220 14.06 3.05 -6.22
C GLU A 220 13.13 2.91 -7.44
N VAL A 221 12.72 1.68 -7.77
CA VAL A 221 11.91 1.35 -8.95
C VAL A 221 10.41 1.33 -8.61
N GLU A 222 9.63 2.15 -9.31
CA GLU A 222 8.17 2.12 -9.32
C GLU A 222 7.73 2.11 -10.80
N GLU A 223 7.18 1.00 -11.25
CA GLU A 223 6.81 0.80 -12.66
C GLU A 223 5.37 0.33 -12.76
N GLN A 224 4.64 0.92 -13.71
CA GLN A 224 3.29 0.51 -14.08
C GLN A 224 3.31 -0.03 -15.50
N PHE A 225 2.79 -1.23 -15.68
CA PHE A 225 2.62 -1.88 -16.97
C PHE A 225 1.13 -1.85 -17.33
N SER A 226 0.78 -1.03 -18.32
CA SER A 226 -0.55 -0.95 -18.93
C SER A 226 -0.44 -1.32 -20.40
N GLU A 227 -1.48 -1.95 -20.95
CA GLU A 227 -1.54 -2.27 -22.39
C GLU A 227 -2.06 -1.09 -23.21
N ILE A 228 -2.74 -0.14 -22.56
CA ILE A 228 -3.35 1.02 -23.20
C ILE A 228 -2.61 2.27 -22.75
N PHE A 229 -2.00 2.95 -23.71
CA PHE A 229 -1.39 4.27 -23.54
C PHE A 229 -1.83 5.19 -24.67
N ALA A 230 -1.92 6.48 -24.35
CA ALA A 230 -2.00 7.52 -25.36
C ALA A 230 -0.74 7.48 -26.25
N PRO A 231 -0.83 7.86 -27.54
CA PRO A 231 0.35 8.09 -28.35
C PRO A 231 1.24 9.18 -27.74
N PRO A 232 2.53 9.26 -28.13
CA PRO A 232 3.37 10.39 -27.75
C PRO A 232 2.74 11.72 -28.18
N ALA A 233 2.95 12.76 -27.37
CA ALA A 233 2.50 14.10 -27.73
C ALA A 233 3.46 14.73 -28.75
N ASP A 234 2.91 15.34 -29.81
CA ASP A 234 3.71 16.04 -30.83
C ASP A 234 4.58 17.15 -30.23
N SER A 235 4.05 17.83 -29.21
CA SER A 235 4.75 18.88 -28.48
C SER A 235 4.13 19.11 -27.10
N VAL A 236 4.87 19.84 -26.27
CA VAL A 236 4.47 20.28 -24.93
C VAL A 236 3.20 21.12 -24.96
N SER A 237 3.03 21.95 -26.01
CA SER A 237 1.87 22.83 -26.13
C SER A 237 0.57 22.06 -26.32
N LYS A 238 0.63 20.77 -26.72
CA LYS A 238 -0.52 19.86 -26.86
C LYS A 238 -0.90 19.12 -25.57
N VAL A 239 -0.17 19.32 -24.48
CA VAL A 239 -0.35 18.59 -23.21
C VAL A 239 -0.93 19.51 -22.13
N TYR A 240 -1.86 18.99 -21.33
CA TYR A 240 -2.43 19.67 -20.17
C TYR A 240 -2.67 18.72 -18.99
N PRO A 241 -2.39 19.12 -17.75
CA PRO A 241 -1.55 20.25 -17.39
C PRO A 241 -0.09 19.87 -17.60
N VAL A 242 0.73 20.81 -18.07
CA VAL A 242 2.18 20.77 -17.82
C VAL A 242 2.48 21.33 -16.42
N PRO A 243 3.69 21.11 -15.86
CA PRO A 243 4.04 21.58 -14.53
C PRO A 243 3.83 23.10 -14.40
N GLY A 244 3.00 23.51 -13.45
CA GLY A 244 2.65 24.92 -13.22
C GLY A 244 1.38 25.40 -13.93
N GLU A 245 0.83 24.65 -14.89
CA GLU A 245 -0.37 24.99 -15.67
C GLU A 245 -1.68 24.54 -15.00
N ALA A 246 -1.59 23.64 -14.02
CA ALA A 246 -2.76 23.14 -13.31
C ALA A 246 -3.46 24.28 -12.55
N VAL A 247 -4.78 24.41 -12.74
CA VAL A 247 -5.60 25.47 -12.12
C VAL A 247 -5.44 25.46 -10.61
N LYS A 248 -5.01 26.58 -10.05
CA LYS A 248 -4.86 26.73 -8.60
C LYS A 248 -6.22 26.90 -7.96
N GLN A 249 -6.44 26.14 -6.89
CA GLN A 249 -7.64 26.24 -6.07
C GLN A 249 -7.27 26.65 -4.66
N LYS A 250 -7.87 27.74 -4.18
CA LYS A 250 -7.88 28.10 -2.77
C LYS A 250 -8.80 27.13 -2.05
N ARG A 251 -8.33 26.60 -0.93
CA ARG A 251 -9.08 25.67 -0.09
C ARG A 251 -9.25 26.29 1.28
N THR A 252 -10.50 26.49 1.68
CA THR A 252 -10.84 27.11 2.95
C THR A 252 -11.54 26.05 3.81
N PRO A 253 -10.99 25.68 4.98
CA PRO A 253 -11.66 24.77 5.91
C PRO A 253 -13.04 25.32 6.32
N LEU A 254 -13.99 24.41 6.55
CA LEU A 254 -15.30 24.75 7.11
C LEU A 254 -15.21 24.79 8.64
N ASP A 255 -16.03 25.63 9.27
CA ASP A 255 -16.17 25.65 10.72
C ASP A 255 -16.94 24.40 11.19
N SER A 256 -16.33 23.63 12.09
CA SER A 256 -16.90 22.42 12.67
C SER A 256 -17.60 22.64 14.01
N SER A 257 -17.59 23.87 14.55
CA SER A 257 -18.13 24.18 15.88
C SER A 257 -19.61 23.77 16.05
N ASN A 258 -20.41 23.94 15.00
CA ASN A 258 -21.83 23.61 14.95
C ASN A 258 -22.13 22.29 14.21
N GLY A 259 -21.11 21.43 14.07
CA GLY A 259 -21.18 20.23 13.25
C GLY A 259 -20.85 20.49 11.78
N LEU A 260 -20.63 19.39 11.05
CA LEU A 260 -20.32 19.39 9.62
C LEU A 260 -21.44 18.68 8.84
N ILE A 261 -21.51 18.95 7.55
CA ILE A 261 -22.44 18.24 6.67
C ILE A 261 -21.90 16.84 6.41
N PHE A 262 -22.71 15.84 6.72
CA PHE A 262 -22.52 14.44 6.39
C PHE A 262 -23.53 14.00 5.33
N SER A 263 -23.06 13.26 4.33
CA SER A 263 -23.86 12.78 3.21
C SER A 263 -23.49 11.33 2.91
N GLU A 264 -24.41 10.40 3.14
CA GLU A 264 -24.18 8.96 2.89
C GLU A 264 -24.29 8.62 1.40
N ASP A 265 -25.30 9.17 0.74
CA ASP A 265 -25.72 8.85 -0.64
C ASP A 265 -25.50 10.01 -1.61
N GLY A 266 -25.00 11.16 -1.14
CA GLY A 266 -24.86 12.38 -1.93
C GLY A 266 -26.16 13.19 -2.10
N GLN A 267 -27.29 12.70 -1.57
CA GLN A 267 -28.62 13.29 -1.74
C GLN A 267 -29.20 13.77 -0.41
N ASN A 268 -29.09 12.96 0.64
CA ASN A 268 -29.65 13.20 1.96
C ASN A 268 -28.56 13.67 2.93
N ASN A 269 -28.53 14.98 3.16
CA ASN A 269 -27.56 15.61 4.05
C ASN A 269 -28.07 15.62 5.50
N LYS A 270 -27.18 15.28 6.44
CA LYS A 270 -27.38 15.35 7.88
C LYS A 270 -26.23 16.13 8.52
N THR A 271 -26.43 16.62 9.73
CA THR A 271 -25.34 17.20 10.52
C THR A 271 -24.65 16.09 11.31
N ILE A 272 -23.32 16.05 11.28
CA ILE A 272 -22.50 15.23 12.18
C ILE A 272 -21.72 16.13 13.13
N PHE A 273 -21.86 15.92 14.43
CA PHE A 273 -21.15 16.71 15.44
C PHE A 273 -19.72 16.21 15.65
N PRO A 274 -18.79 17.09 16.07
CA PRO A 274 -17.41 16.70 16.34
C PRO A 274 -17.24 15.48 17.24
N THR A 275 -18.10 15.32 18.26
CA THR A 275 -18.10 14.19 19.20
C THR A 275 -18.44 12.86 18.55
N GLU A 276 -19.29 12.84 17.53
CA GLU A 276 -19.60 11.65 16.73
C GLU A 276 -18.52 11.42 15.66
N LEU A 277 -18.03 12.51 15.07
CA LEU A 277 -17.05 12.48 13.98
C LEU A 277 -15.73 11.84 14.41
N ILE A 278 -15.28 12.07 15.64
CA ILE A 278 -14.02 11.50 16.17
C ILE A 278 -14.05 9.97 16.32
N LEU A 279 -15.24 9.35 16.34
CA LEU A 279 -15.42 7.91 16.47
C LEU A 279 -15.38 7.17 15.12
N LYS A 280 -15.54 7.90 14.01
CA LYS A 280 -15.52 7.34 12.65
C LYS A 280 -14.10 7.07 12.17
N ASP A 281 -13.92 6.13 11.24
CA ASP A 281 -12.66 5.99 10.53
C ASP A 281 -12.60 7.00 9.38
N TRP A 282 -11.48 7.70 9.18
CA TRP A 282 -11.38 8.77 8.19
C TRP A 282 -10.51 8.37 7.02
N LEU A 283 -11.07 8.47 5.81
CA LEU A 283 -10.30 8.58 4.58
C LEU A 283 -10.06 10.06 4.28
N VAL A 284 -8.82 10.50 4.47
CA VAL A 284 -8.38 11.88 4.22
C VAL A 284 -7.78 11.98 2.82
N THR A 285 -8.48 12.72 1.94
CA THR A 285 -8.11 12.82 0.52
C THR A 285 -6.99 13.81 0.25
N ARG A 286 -6.83 14.84 1.10
CA ARG A 286 -5.80 15.89 1.02
C ARG A 286 -5.48 16.39 2.43
N GLY A 287 -4.28 16.92 2.67
CA GLY A 287 -3.89 17.41 4.01
C GLY A 287 -4.84 18.45 4.60
N ASN A 288 -5.45 19.30 3.76
CA ASN A 288 -6.43 20.32 4.19
C ASN A 288 -7.85 19.77 4.38
N ALA A 289 -8.10 18.51 4.01
CA ALA A 289 -9.38 17.85 4.25
C ALA A 289 -9.50 17.33 5.69
N PHE A 290 -8.40 17.28 6.44
CA PHE A 290 -8.47 16.91 7.86
C PHE A 290 -9.20 18.02 8.63
N PRO A 291 -10.34 17.71 9.29
CA PRO A 291 -11.18 18.70 9.94
C PRO A 291 -10.44 19.41 11.08
N ASN A 292 -10.72 20.69 11.25
CA ASN A 292 -10.16 21.50 12.33
C ASN A 292 -11.02 21.35 13.59
N LEU A 293 -10.88 20.22 14.27
CA LEU A 293 -11.60 19.96 15.52
C LEU A 293 -10.93 20.63 16.72
N SER A 294 -11.71 20.78 17.80
CA SER A 294 -11.19 21.24 19.09
C SER A 294 -10.04 20.32 19.56
N PRO A 295 -8.92 20.86 20.05
CA PRO A 295 -7.83 20.06 20.62
C PRO A 295 -8.24 19.18 21.80
N ALA A 296 -9.37 19.48 22.45
CA ALA A 296 -9.92 18.67 23.54
C ALA A 296 -10.57 17.36 23.05
N LEU A 297 -10.82 17.23 21.74
CA LEU A 297 -11.42 16.05 21.13
C LEU A 297 -10.32 15.19 20.52
N GLU A 298 -10.02 14.07 21.17
CA GLU A 298 -9.09 13.08 20.62
C GLU A 298 -9.82 12.19 19.60
N HIS A 299 -9.25 12.09 18.39
CA HIS A 299 -9.75 11.17 17.38
C HIS A 299 -9.42 9.73 17.75
N THR A 300 -10.43 8.87 17.85
CA THR A 300 -10.26 7.47 18.28
C THR A 300 -10.38 6.47 17.14
N GLY A 301 -10.93 6.90 16.00
CA GLY A 301 -11.00 6.12 14.77
C GLY A 301 -9.64 5.98 14.06
N LEU A 302 -9.65 5.21 12.98
CA LEU A 302 -8.51 5.03 12.10
C LEU A 302 -8.39 6.17 11.10
N ILE A 303 -7.15 6.57 10.82
CA ILE A 303 -6.86 7.59 9.81
C ILE A 303 -6.15 6.92 8.63
N TRP A 304 -6.81 6.94 7.48
CA TRP A 304 -6.28 6.51 6.20
C TRP A 304 -6.13 7.68 5.26
N THR A 305 -5.17 7.61 4.35
CA THR A 305 -4.92 8.68 3.38
C THR A 305 -4.99 8.19 1.95
N SER A 306 -5.43 9.05 1.04
CA SER A 306 -5.45 8.73 -0.40
C SER A 306 -4.07 8.43 -0.98
N GLY A 307 -3.01 9.02 -0.41
CA GLY A 307 -1.64 8.83 -0.86
C GLY A 307 -0.61 9.46 0.09
N LEU A 308 0.67 9.20 -0.20
CA LEU A 308 1.80 9.52 0.69
C LEU A 308 1.96 11.01 0.98
N LYS A 309 1.69 11.87 0.01
CA LYS A 309 1.77 13.33 0.22
C LYS A 309 0.82 13.78 1.33
N THR A 310 -0.41 13.25 1.33
CA THR A 310 -1.39 13.53 2.39
C THR A 310 -0.94 12.93 3.71
N TRP A 311 -0.44 11.69 3.71
CA TRP A 311 0.15 11.06 4.91
C TRP A 311 1.17 11.98 5.57
N PHE A 312 2.21 12.39 4.84
CA PHE A 312 3.30 13.17 5.42
C PHE A 312 2.84 14.56 5.88
N GLN A 313 1.85 15.16 5.21
CA GLN A 313 1.24 16.41 5.67
C GLN A 313 0.51 16.25 7.01
N LEU A 314 -0.21 15.15 7.21
CA LEU A 314 -0.88 14.87 8.50
C LEU A 314 0.14 14.53 9.58
N ALA A 315 1.16 13.73 9.27
CA ALA A 315 2.27 13.44 10.16
C ALA A 315 2.96 14.73 10.65
N GLN A 316 3.21 15.70 9.75
CA GLN A 316 3.74 17.03 10.09
C GLN A 316 2.83 17.83 11.05
N ARG A 317 1.52 17.59 11.00
CA ARG A 317 0.52 18.15 11.93
C ARG A 317 0.42 17.34 13.23
N ASP A 318 1.39 16.46 13.50
CA ASP A 318 1.48 15.61 14.69
C ASP A 318 0.38 14.55 14.81
N ILE A 319 -0.21 14.17 13.67
CA ILE A 319 -1.31 13.19 13.57
C ILE A 319 -0.75 11.81 13.24
N TRP A 320 -1.24 10.79 13.96
CA TRP A 320 -0.92 9.39 13.66
C TRP A 320 -1.78 8.86 12.51
N VAL A 321 -1.15 8.57 11.37
CA VAL A 321 -1.81 7.96 10.21
C VAL A 321 -1.61 6.45 10.24
N HIS A 322 -2.70 5.70 10.13
CA HIS A 322 -2.72 4.24 10.22
C HIS A 322 -2.40 3.56 8.88
N GLY A 323 -2.66 4.22 7.76
CA GLY A 323 -2.29 3.69 6.46
C GLY A 323 -2.60 4.62 5.28
N SER A 324 -2.34 4.11 4.08
CA SER A 324 -2.61 4.81 2.84
C SER A 324 -3.08 3.87 1.75
N LEU A 325 -3.86 4.43 0.83
CA LEU A 325 -4.26 3.80 -0.43
C LEU A 325 -3.14 3.84 -1.48
N ASP A 326 -2.01 4.50 -1.19
CA ASP A 326 -0.86 4.56 -2.09
C ASP A 326 -1.19 5.12 -3.49
N ALA A 327 -2.21 5.99 -3.58
CA ALA A 327 -2.80 6.51 -4.81
C ALA A 327 -3.45 5.46 -5.73
N LEU A 328 -3.76 4.26 -5.23
CA LEU A 328 -4.32 3.14 -6.00
C LEU A 328 -5.86 3.16 -6.11
N GLY A 329 -6.52 4.15 -5.49
CA GLY A 329 -7.97 4.33 -5.54
C GLY A 329 -8.69 3.87 -4.26
N GLU A 330 -9.94 4.30 -4.11
CA GLU A 330 -10.75 4.07 -2.88
C GLU A 330 -11.16 2.61 -2.68
N ASP A 331 -11.18 1.82 -3.75
CA ASP A 331 -11.47 0.38 -3.70
C ASP A 331 -10.40 -0.42 -2.94
N GLU A 332 -9.24 0.20 -2.69
CA GLU A 332 -8.13 -0.36 -1.91
C GLU A 332 -8.25 -0.08 -0.41
N LEU A 333 -9.33 0.59 0.02
CA LEU A 333 -9.64 0.69 1.44
C LEU A 333 -9.78 -0.70 2.04
N PRO A 334 -9.26 -0.92 3.27
CA PRO A 334 -9.49 -2.16 3.99
C PRO A 334 -10.98 -2.48 4.07
N LYS A 335 -11.34 -3.72 3.76
CA LYS A 335 -12.73 -4.19 3.78
C LYS A 335 -13.01 -4.95 5.08
N HIS A 336 -14.25 -4.84 5.57
CA HIS A 336 -14.78 -5.54 6.75
C HIS A 336 -14.12 -5.18 8.09
N SER A 337 -12.87 -5.57 8.31
CA SER A 337 -12.17 -5.34 9.59
C SER A 337 -10.65 -5.21 9.44
N ILE A 338 -10.02 -4.54 10.40
CA ILE A 338 -8.56 -4.61 10.61
C ILE A 338 -8.31 -5.20 11.99
N PHE A 339 -7.59 -6.31 12.04
CA PHE A 339 -7.28 -7.03 13.29
C PHE A 339 -8.51 -7.34 14.14
N GLY A 340 -9.63 -7.67 13.48
CA GLY A 340 -10.91 -8.00 14.13
C GLY A 340 -11.76 -6.79 14.54
N LYS A 341 -11.31 -5.55 14.30
CA LYS A 341 -12.10 -4.35 14.56
C LYS A 341 -12.91 -3.96 13.32
N PRO A 342 -14.25 -3.81 13.42
CA PRO A 342 -15.08 -3.38 12.31
C PRO A 342 -14.68 -1.96 11.87
N LEU A 343 -14.88 -1.67 10.59
CA LEU A 343 -14.51 -0.41 9.98
C LEU A 343 -15.75 0.43 9.66
N ASP A 344 -15.67 1.72 9.91
CA ASP A 344 -16.72 2.71 9.68
C ASP A 344 -16.11 3.94 8.99
N PHE A 345 -15.61 3.70 7.77
CA PHE A 345 -14.93 4.72 6.99
C PHE A 345 -15.90 5.79 6.47
N ILE A 346 -15.50 7.04 6.66
CA ILE A 346 -16.07 8.22 6.01
C ILE A 346 -14.99 8.97 5.24
N LYS A 347 -15.38 9.64 4.16
CA LYS A 347 -14.49 10.45 3.34
C LYS A 347 -14.50 11.90 3.78
N CYS A 348 -13.36 12.45 4.15
CA CYS A 348 -13.20 13.89 4.35
C CYS A 348 -12.95 14.58 2.99
N THR A 349 -13.87 15.44 2.57
CA THR A 349 -13.90 16.01 1.21
C THR A 349 -14.52 17.42 1.17
N HIS A 350 -14.65 18.00 -0.03
CA HIS A 350 -15.13 19.35 -0.25
C HIS A 350 -16.63 19.44 -0.54
N LEU A 351 -17.21 20.63 -0.36
CA LEU A 351 -18.65 20.90 -0.46
C LEU A 351 -19.31 20.48 -1.79
N GLY A 352 -18.58 20.49 -2.91
CA GLY A 352 -19.08 20.06 -4.24
C GLY A 352 -18.84 18.59 -4.60
N SER A 353 -18.27 17.80 -3.70
CA SER A 353 -17.93 16.40 -4.02
C SER A 353 -19.11 15.42 -3.96
N THR A 354 -20.26 15.86 -3.45
CA THR A 354 -21.48 15.04 -3.35
C THR A 354 -22.14 14.79 -4.71
N GLU A 355 -21.85 15.61 -5.71
CA GLU A 355 -22.42 15.50 -7.07
C GLU A 355 -22.02 14.22 -7.81
N ILE A 356 -20.90 13.60 -7.41
CA ILE A 356 -20.41 12.36 -8.01
C ILE A 356 -20.76 11.22 -7.07
N ALA A 357 -21.36 10.12 -7.53
CA ALA A 357 -21.70 8.99 -6.66
C ALA A 357 -20.45 8.32 -6.02
N SER A 358 -20.60 7.77 -4.80
CA SER A 358 -19.56 7.04 -4.06
C SER A 358 -20.21 6.06 -3.10
N GLY A 359 -19.55 4.92 -2.86
CA GLY A 359 -19.99 3.95 -1.84
C GLY A 359 -19.65 4.35 -0.40
N LEU A 360 -18.82 5.39 -0.22
CA LEU A 360 -18.41 5.88 1.10
C LEU A 360 -19.18 7.15 1.49
N GLY A 361 -19.70 7.19 2.72
CA GLY A 361 -20.28 8.39 3.31
C GLY A 361 -19.25 9.52 3.38
N ARG A 362 -19.70 10.77 3.24
CA ARG A 362 -18.83 11.94 3.05
C ARG A 362 -19.09 12.99 4.10
N VAL A 363 -18.01 13.51 4.67
CA VAL A 363 -18.06 14.71 5.52
C VAL A 363 -17.42 15.87 4.78
N LEU A 364 -18.17 16.95 4.64
CA LEU A 364 -17.73 18.17 3.97
C LEU A 364 -16.90 18.97 4.98
N THR A 365 -15.61 19.07 4.73
CA THR A 365 -14.61 19.63 5.67
C THR A 365 -13.97 20.91 5.17
N TYR A 366 -14.08 21.20 3.87
CA TYR A 366 -13.55 22.41 3.24
C TYR A 366 -14.37 22.80 2.01
N GLN A 367 -14.18 24.03 1.56
CA GLN A 367 -14.68 24.52 0.27
C GLN A 367 -13.52 24.90 -0.64
N THR A 368 -13.76 24.79 -1.95
CA THR A 368 -12.79 25.12 -3.00
C THR A 368 -13.24 26.34 -3.77
N GLN A 369 -12.32 27.27 -4.02
CA GLN A 369 -12.53 28.42 -4.89
C GLN A 369 -11.42 28.46 -5.94
N ALA A 370 -11.77 28.55 -7.23
CA ALA A 370 -10.80 28.75 -8.28
C ALA A 370 -10.12 30.12 -8.11
N MET A 371 -8.80 30.18 -8.25
CA MET A 371 -8.03 31.42 -8.11
C MET A 371 -7.76 32.10 -9.45
N GLU A 372 -7.90 31.36 -10.54
CA GLU A 372 -7.50 31.73 -11.89
C GLU A 372 -8.55 31.15 -12.86
N ASP A 373 -8.75 31.79 -14.00
CA ASP A 373 -9.57 31.24 -15.08
C ASP A 373 -8.97 29.94 -15.62
N HIS A 374 -9.82 29.13 -16.24
CA HIS A 374 -9.33 27.91 -16.88
C HIS A 374 -8.40 28.28 -18.05
N PRO A 375 -7.19 27.69 -18.15
CA PRO A 375 -6.34 27.91 -19.31
C PRO A 375 -7.05 27.46 -20.60
N ASP A 376 -6.70 28.08 -21.73
CA ASP A 376 -7.25 27.68 -23.02
C ASP A 376 -6.80 26.26 -23.38
N LEU A 377 -7.78 25.37 -23.50
CA LEU A 377 -7.56 23.96 -23.86
C LEU A 377 -7.85 23.67 -25.33
N SER A 378 -8.20 24.67 -26.14
CA SER A 378 -8.72 24.45 -27.48
C SER A 378 -7.75 23.72 -28.40
N GLU A 379 -6.45 23.96 -28.21
CA GLU A 379 -5.39 23.34 -28.99
C GLU A 379 -4.77 22.10 -28.32
N LYS A 380 -5.23 21.73 -27.12
CA LYS A 380 -4.68 20.61 -26.34
C LYS A 380 -5.28 19.29 -26.81
N THR A 381 -4.48 18.23 -26.79
CA THR A 381 -4.91 16.88 -27.19
C THR A 381 -4.71 15.84 -26.09
N HIS A 382 -3.79 16.08 -25.13
CA HIS A 382 -3.49 15.15 -24.04
C HIS A 382 -3.82 15.79 -22.70
N PHE A 383 -4.58 15.09 -21.87
CA PHE A 383 -5.15 15.63 -20.64
C PHE A 383 -4.92 14.71 -19.44
N PHE A 384 -4.43 15.25 -18.33
CA PHE A 384 -4.40 14.55 -17.04
C PHE A 384 -5.29 15.24 -16.01
N TRP A 385 -6.24 14.49 -15.44
CA TRP A 385 -7.24 15.03 -14.53
C TRP A 385 -6.97 14.64 -13.08
N MET A 386 -6.89 15.65 -12.21
CA MET A 386 -6.65 15.45 -10.77
C MET A 386 -7.95 15.25 -9.97
N SER A 387 -9.10 15.59 -10.56
CA SER A 387 -10.45 15.31 -10.03
C SER A 387 -11.48 15.33 -11.15
N ALA A 388 -12.57 14.59 -10.96
CA ALA A 388 -13.73 14.61 -11.86
C ALA A 388 -14.33 16.03 -12.02
N SER A 389 -14.43 16.80 -10.94
CA SER A 389 -14.92 18.19 -11.01
C SER A 389 -14.04 19.11 -11.86
N GLN A 390 -12.73 18.86 -11.95
CA GLN A 390 -11.84 19.61 -12.85
C GLN A 390 -12.14 19.27 -14.30
N PHE A 391 -12.35 17.98 -14.59
CA PHE A 391 -12.72 17.50 -15.91
C PHE A 391 -14.08 18.06 -16.37
N ASP A 392 -15.12 17.98 -15.54
CA ASP A 392 -16.45 18.48 -15.89
C ASP A 392 -16.43 19.98 -16.20
N LYS A 393 -15.69 20.76 -15.40
CA LYS A 393 -15.53 22.19 -15.63
C LYS A 393 -14.80 22.46 -16.95
N ALA A 394 -13.71 21.75 -17.23
CA ALA A 394 -12.97 21.89 -18.48
C ALA A 394 -13.85 21.51 -19.69
N LEU A 395 -14.58 20.40 -19.63
CA LEU A 395 -15.46 19.92 -20.69
C LEU A 395 -16.62 20.90 -20.96
N SER A 396 -17.16 21.54 -19.91
CA SER A 396 -18.21 22.55 -20.06
C SER A 396 -17.77 23.81 -20.82
N ILE A 397 -16.48 24.14 -20.75
CA ILE A 397 -15.90 25.33 -21.42
C ILE A 397 -15.37 24.96 -22.80
N PHE A 398 -14.75 23.78 -22.92
CA PHE A 398 -14.13 23.27 -24.14
C PHE A 398 -14.71 21.90 -24.52
N PRO A 399 -15.95 21.82 -25.07
CA PRO A 399 -16.58 20.56 -25.41
C PRO A 399 -15.75 19.66 -26.34
N GLN A 400 -14.90 20.25 -27.18
CA GLN A 400 -14.03 19.55 -28.13
C GLN A 400 -13.00 18.63 -27.46
N ILE A 401 -12.68 18.85 -26.18
CA ILE A 401 -11.69 18.02 -25.48
C ILE A 401 -12.16 16.58 -25.31
N CYS A 402 -13.46 16.28 -25.48
CA CYS A 402 -14.00 14.91 -25.41
C CYS A 402 -13.35 13.93 -26.39
N ASN A 403 -12.77 14.44 -27.48
CA ASN A 403 -12.06 13.65 -28.48
C ASN A 403 -10.56 13.47 -28.16
N GLY A 404 -10.09 14.03 -27.05
CA GLY A 404 -8.69 13.99 -26.65
C GLY A 404 -8.28 12.66 -26.01
N PHE A 405 -6.98 12.55 -25.73
CA PHE A 405 -6.41 11.49 -24.92
C PHE A 405 -6.42 11.91 -23.45
N HIS A 406 -7.22 11.22 -22.65
CA HIS A 406 -7.37 11.50 -21.24
C HIS A 406 -6.59 10.50 -20.38
N ALA A 407 -6.17 10.98 -19.22
CA ALA A 407 -5.53 10.20 -18.18
C ALA A 407 -5.96 10.69 -16.80
N CYS A 408 -5.97 9.80 -15.83
CA CYS A 408 -6.13 10.15 -14.42
C CYS A 408 -5.65 9.00 -13.52
N GLY A 409 -5.67 9.23 -12.21
CA GLY A 409 -5.50 8.15 -11.23
C GLY A 409 -6.71 7.21 -11.18
N PRO A 410 -6.54 5.99 -10.66
CA PRO A 410 -7.65 5.05 -10.48
C PRO A 410 -8.71 5.56 -9.48
N GLY A 411 -9.92 4.99 -9.55
CA GLY A 411 -11.03 5.27 -8.64
C GLY A 411 -12.09 6.21 -9.22
N ILE A 412 -12.77 6.98 -8.35
CA ILE A 412 -13.98 7.75 -8.71
C ILE A 412 -13.77 8.69 -9.91
N THR A 413 -12.61 9.33 -10.02
CA THR A 413 -12.33 10.23 -11.15
C THR A 413 -12.30 9.48 -12.47
N TYR A 414 -11.64 8.32 -12.51
CA TYR A 414 -11.63 7.45 -13.68
C TYR A 414 -13.05 6.96 -14.03
N SER A 415 -13.78 6.42 -13.05
CA SER A 415 -15.13 5.89 -13.26
C SER A 415 -16.10 6.97 -13.77
N HIS A 416 -15.98 8.20 -13.27
CA HIS A 416 -16.79 9.33 -13.71
C HIS A 416 -16.47 9.75 -15.14
N ILE A 417 -15.19 9.96 -15.48
CA ILE A 417 -14.78 10.35 -16.84
C ILE A 417 -15.19 9.28 -17.85
N ARG A 418 -15.00 7.98 -17.52
CA ARG A 418 -15.45 6.85 -18.33
C ARG A 418 -16.97 6.89 -18.56
N LYS A 419 -17.75 7.19 -17.52
CA LYS A 419 -19.22 7.32 -17.64
C LYS A 419 -19.63 8.50 -18.52
N VAL A 420 -18.93 9.64 -18.43
CA VAL A 420 -19.25 10.85 -19.20
C VAL A 420 -18.86 10.70 -20.67
N LEU A 421 -17.68 10.16 -20.97
CA LEU A 421 -17.16 10.05 -22.33
C LEU A 421 -17.54 8.74 -23.05
N GLY A 422 -17.97 7.71 -22.31
CA GLY A 422 -18.31 6.39 -22.83
C GLY A 422 -17.14 5.41 -22.86
N GLU A 423 -17.44 4.13 -23.12
CA GLU A 423 -16.46 3.04 -23.09
C GLU A 423 -15.38 3.15 -24.17
N SER A 424 -15.72 3.71 -25.34
CA SER A 424 -14.78 3.93 -26.45
C SER A 424 -13.82 5.10 -26.25
N ALA A 425 -13.91 5.83 -25.12
CA ALA A 425 -13.07 6.99 -24.86
C ALA A 425 -11.60 6.60 -24.65
N ASN A 426 -10.71 7.44 -25.17
CA ASN A 426 -9.26 7.33 -24.96
C ASN A 426 -8.89 7.75 -23.53
N LEU A 427 -9.14 6.89 -22.54
CA LEU A 427 -8.86 7.16 -21.13
C LEU A 427 -7.92 6.11 -20.55
N SER A 428 -6.76 6.55 -20.05
CA SER A 428 -5.72 5.71 -19.45
C SER A 428 -5.59 5.95 -17.95
N ILE A 429 -5.20 4.92 -17.19
CA ILE A 429 -4.93 5.05 -15.76
C ILE A 429 -3.43 5.18 -15.52
N PHE A 430 -3.05 6.17 -14.71
CA PHE A 430 -1.69 6.37 -14.25
C PHE A 430 -1.67 6.65 -12.74
N ILE A 431 -0.90 5.87 -11.99
CA ILE A 431 -0.78 6.03 -10.52
C ILE A 431 -0.08 7.35 -10.17
N ARG A 432 0.87 7.76 -11.01
CA ARG A 432 1.65 9.00 -10.88
C ARG A 432 1.50 9.86 -12.11
N TYR A 433 1.31 11.15 -11.88
CA TYR A 433 1.29 12.17 -12.93
C TYR A 433 2.63 12.22 -13.68
N GLU A 434 3.72 12.00 -12.97
CA GLU A 434 5.08 11.97 -13.51
C GLU A 434 5.26 10.82 -14.52
N SER A 435 4.67 9.64 -14.23
CA SER A 435 4.69 8.50 -15.16
C SER A 435 3.89 8.77 -16.42
N TRP A 436 2.78 9.50 -16.31
CA TRP A 436 2.01 9.96 -17.46
C TRP A 436 2.84 10.91 -18.32
N LEU A 437 3.45 11.95 -17.75
CA LEU A 437 4.30 12.88 -18.49
C LEU A 437 5.45 12.16 -19.22
N ALA A 438 6.10 11.19 -18.56
CA ALA A 438 7.17 10.40 -19.15
C ALA A 438 6.68 9.55 -20.35
N SER A 439 5.45 9.03 -20.28
CA SER A 439 4.85 8.24 -21.35
C SER A 439 4.61 9.02 -22.65
N LEU A 440 4.46 10.34 -22.56
CA LEU A 440 4.19 11.20 -23.72
C LEU A 440 5.43 11.45 -24.60
N GLY A 441 6.60 10.93 -24.24
CA GLY A 441 7.81 11.01 -25.07
C GLY A 441 8.55 12.35 -25.04
N LEU A 442 8.04 13.35 -24.32
CA LEU A 442 8.59 14.70 -24.25
C LEU A 442 9.93 14.77 -23.48
N GLU A 443 11.02 15.11 -24.18
CA GLU A 443 12.38 15.13 -23.60
C GLU A 443 12.55 16.06 -22.41
N GLU A 444 11.85 17.18 -22.39
CA GLU A 444 11.93 18.14 -21.28
C GLU A 444 11.38 17.60 -19.95
N PHE A 445 10.54 16.57 -20.00
CA PHE A 445 10.04 15.86 -18.83
C PHE A 445 10.74 14.51 -18.61
N LYS A 446 11.59 14.06 -19.55
CA LYS A 446 12.46 12.89 -19.35
C LYS A 446 13.59 13.23 -18.39
N GLY A 447 13.53 12.68 -17.18
CA GLY A 447 14.62 12.74 -16.20
C GLY A 447 14.79 14.06 -15.45
N LYS A 448 13.99 15.10 -15.72
CA LYS A 448 13.89 16.24 -14.80
C LYS A 448 13.08 15.80 -13.58
N LYS A 449 13.70 15.90 -12.39
CA LYS A 449 12.96 15.99 -11.14
C LYS A 449 12.00 17.17 -11.28
N LEU A 450 10.74 16.88 -11.62
CA LEU A 450 9.63 17.79 -11.47
C LEU A 450 9.68 18.29 -10.03
N GLU A 451 10.03 19.57 -9.86
CA GLU A 451 10.49 20.13 -8.59
C GLU A 451 9.48 19.93 -7.46
N THR A 452 9.60 18.82 -6.74
CA THR A 452 9.18 18.76 -5.34
C THR A 452 10.37 19.26 -4.54
N LYS A 453 10.18 20.41 -3.90
CA LYS A 453 11.12 21.09 -3.03
C LYS A 453 11.50 20.19 -1.83
N GLN A 454 12.35 19.18 -2.04
CA GLN A 454 13.05 18.42 -1.01
C GLN A 454 14.50 18.16 -1.43
N ARG A 455 15.41 18.48 -0.50
CA ARG A 455 16.86 18.64 -0.66
C ARG A 455 17.57 17.47 -1.38
N ARG A 456 18.57 17.86 -2.18
CA ARG A 456 19.56 17.04 -2.90
C ARG A 456 20.12 15.85 -2.08
N ILE A 457 20.15 14.68 -2.70
CA ILE A 457 21.22 13.69 -2.55
C ILE A 457 21.78 13.45 -3.97
N ARG A 458 23.10 13.60 -4.13
CA ARG A 458 23.82 13.50 -5.41
C ARG A 458 23.87 12.04 -5.88
N LEU A 459 23.58 11.79 -7.16
CA LEU A 459 23.81 10.51 -7.83
C LEU A 459 25.05 10.67 -8.72
N ASN A 460 26.09 9.86 -8.51
CA ASN A 460 27.24 9.80 -9.41
C ASN A 460 26.98 8.78 -10.52
N ALA A 461 27.25 9.21 -11.76
CA ALA A 461 27.19 8.41 -12.96
C ALA A 461 28.40 7.47 -13.05
N ARG A 462 28.15 6.17 -13.29
CA ARG A 462 29.06 5.24 -14.00
C ARG A 462 28.35 3.89 -14.22
N LEU A 463 27.62 3.79 -15.32
CA LEU A 463 27.12 2.53 -15.87
C LEU A 463 27.48 2.49 -17.36
N ARG A 464 28.69 1.99 -17.67
CA ARG A 464 29.05 1.31 -18.92
C ARG A 464 30.24 0.43 -18.59
N ASN A 465 30.25 -0.78 -19.14
CA ASN A 465 31.26 -1.84 -18.98
C ASN A 465 31.07 -2.59 -17.64
N LEU A 466 30.85 -3.90 -17.56
CA LEU A 466 31.24 -4.98 -18.46
C LEU A 466 30.36 -6.21 -18.23
N ALA A 467 29.78 -6.72 -19.32
CA ALA A 467 29.42 -8.14 -19.42
C ALA A 467 30.71 -8.95 -19.64
N SER A 468 31.16 -9.68 -18.62
CA SER A 468 32.02 -10.86 -18.78
C SER A 468 32.40 -11.47 -17.42
N SER A 469 32.32 -12.79 -17.38
CA SER A 469 32.91 -13.74 -16.41
C SER A 469 31.97 -14.32 -15.34
N GLU A 470 31.81 -15.65 -15.48
CA GLU A 470 31.20 -16.60 -14.59
C GLU A 470 32.07 -16.87 -13.35
N SER A 471 31.45 -17.13 -12.20
CA SER A 471 31.46 -18.44 -11.53
C SER A 471 31.17 -18.35 -10.02
N LEU A 472 30.34 -19.31 -9.57
CA LEU A 472 30.40 -20.03 -8.28
C LEU A 472 30.01 -19.34 -6.94
N ASN A 473 28.84 -19.78 -6.45
CA ASN A 473 28.67 -20.71 -5.31
C ASN A 473 27.85 -20.22 -4.09
N SER A 474 26.82 -21.02 -3.84
CA SER A 474 25.86 -21.20 -2.74
C SER A 474 26.11 -20.56 -1.36
N LYS A 475 25.03 -20.02 -0.75
CA LYS A 475 24.29 -20.71 0.35
C LYS A 475 23.09 -19.92 0.92
N LYS A 476 21.97 -20.66 0.99
CA LYS A 476 20.86 -20.63 1.97
C LYS A 476 19.83 -19.48 1.93
N LEU A 477 18.68 -19.78 1.32
CA LEU A 477 17.37 -19.26 1.73
C LEU A 477 16.59 -20.37 2.45
N ILE A 478 16.04 -20.06 3.62
CA ILE A 478 14.94 -20.82 4.23
C ILE A 478 13.72 -19.94 4.12
N GLN A 479 12.73 -20.38 3.33
CA GLN A 479 11.35 -19.88 3.37
C GLN A 479 10.49 -20.95 4.02
N PRO A 480 9.35 -20.60 4.66
CA PRO A 480 8.42 -21.59 5.19
C PRO A 480 7.80 -22.34 4.00
N ILE A 481 8.32 -23.54 3.76
CA ILE A 481 7.82 -24.51 2.80
C ILE A 481 7.22 -25.64 3.63
N PHE A 482 6.04 -26.11 3.26
CA PHE A 482 5.46 -27.30 3.86
C PHE A 482 5.60 -28.47 2.92
N ILE A 483 6.17 -29.54 3.44
CA ILE A 483 6.25 -30.83 2.78
C ILE A 483 4.96 -31.59 3.09
N VAL A 484 4.19 -31.94 2.06
CA VAL A 484 3.03 -32.82 2.20
C VAL A 484 3.50 -34.27 2.15
N GLU A 485 3.73 -34.88 3.32
CA GLU A 485 4.03 -36.32 3.41
C GLU A 485 2.75 -37.15 3.61
N GLY A 486 2.48 -38.04 2.64
CA GLY A 486 1.75 -39.29 2.82
C GLY A 486 0.36 -39.25 3.43
N LEU A 487 -0.63 -38.66 2.75
CA LEU A 487 -2.05 -38.83 3.09
C LEU A 487 -2.68 -39.96 2.26
N LYS A 488 -2.59 -41.20 2.75
CA LYS A 488 -3.13 -42.40 2.07
C LYS A 488 -4.66 -42.63 2.22
N GLU A 489 -5.41 -41.78 2.95
CA GLU A 489 -6.84 -42.06 3.23
C GLU A 489 -7.81 -40.87 3.03
N LYS A 490 -8.94 -41.14 2.34
CA LYS A 490 -10.04 -40.21 1.99
C LYS A 490 -10.59 -39.37 3.15
N LYS A 491 -10.60 -39.87 4.39
CA LYS A 491 -11.21 -39.18 5.55
C LYS A 491 -10.34 -38.08 6.17
N LYS A 492 -9.05 -37.99 5.84
CA LYS A 492 -8.13 -36.98 6.40
C LYS A 492 -8.08 -35.64 5.63
N TRP A 493 -8.76 -35.54 4.48
CA TRP A 493 -8.72 -34.34 3.63
C TRP A 493 -9.42 -33.11 4.22
N ILE A 494 -10.57 -33.30 4.89
CA ILE A 494 -11.32 -32.20 5.53
C ILE A 494 -10.50 -31.61 6.70
N LEU A 495 -9.77 -32.46 7.43
CA LEU A 495 -8.84 -32.05 8.48
C LEU A 495 -7.61 -31.30 7.93
N PHE A 496 -7.15 -31.61 6.71
CA PHE A 496 -5.94 -31.02 6.13
C PHE A 496 -6.15 -29.59 5.61
N LEU A 497 -7.34 -29.27 5.07
CA LEU A 497 -7.69 -27.93 4.61
C LEU A 497 -7.70 -26.91 5.75
N GLY A 498 -8.20 -27.28 6.93
CA GLY A 498 -8.10 -26.44 8.14
C GLY A 498 -6.68 -26.36 8.74
N PHE A 499 -5.78 -27.29 8.39
CA PHE A 499 -4.42 -27.38 8.92
C PHE A 499 -3.39 -26.56 8.12
N LEU A 500 -3.63 -26.41 6.81
CA LEU A 500 -2.78 -25.69 5.84
C LEU A 500 -2.73 -24.18 6.08
N GLU A 501 -3.77 -23.62 6.69
CA GLU A 501 -3.85 -22.18 6.95
C GLU A 501 -2.95 -21.74 8.12
N ILE A 502 -2.52 -22.68 8.98
CA ILE A 502 -2.02 -22.35 10.34
C ILE A 502 -0.67 -22.96 10.71
N ARG A 503 -0.28 -24.16 10.26
CA ARG A 503 0.99 -24.76 10.72
C ARG A 503 2.27 -24.00 10.32
N SER A 504 2.17 -22.95 9.49
CA SER A 504 3.31 -22.15 8.97
C SER A 504 3.88 -21.20 10.02
N LEU A 505 3.15 -21.00 11.12
CA LEU A 505 3.46 -20.00 12.13
C LEU A 505 3.94 -20.62 13.45
N LEU A 506 3.87 -21.96 13.59
CA LEU A 506 4.22 -22.69 14.82
C LEU A 506 5.55 -23.46 14.76
N PHE A 507 6.08 -23.81 13.58
CA PHE A 507 7.32 -24.59 13.46
C PHE A 507 8.52 -23.77 12.95
N LEU A 508 9.40 -23.38 13.89
CA LEU A 508 10.83 -23.14 13.66
C LEU A 508 11.58 -23.60 14.93
N SER A 509 11.67 -24.91 15.13
CA SER A 509 12.71 -25.52 15.97
C SER A 509 13.28 -26.74 15.27
N ARG A 510 14.38 -26.53 14.55
CA ARG A 510 15.61 -27.31 14.61
C ARG A 510 16.68 -26.63 13.78
#